data_AF-A0AAN4Z061-F1
#
_entry.id   AF-A0AAN4Z061-F1
#
_cell.length_a   1.000
_cell.length_b   1.000
_cell.length_c   1.000
_cell.angle_alpha   90.00
_cell.angle_beta   90.00
_cell.angle_gamma   90.00
#
_symmetry.space_group_name_H-M   'P 1'
#
loop_
_entity.id
_entity.type
_entity.pdbx_description
1 polymer ?
#
loop_
_entity_poly.entity_id
_entity_poly.type
_entity_poly.pdbx_seq_one_letter_code
_entity_poly.pdbx_strand_id
1 'polypeptide(L)'
;EYIRKMGIKVVLSGDGADDIFSGYLYFHNAPSDEEFQKETIDRVQHLHTSECLRAEKTCMAHSIEVRMHFLDKAFLDVVMSIAPEHKRPEEHDGRFVEKFLLRKAFDVE
;
A
#
# COMPACT_ATOMS: atom_id res chain seq x y z
N GLU A 1 6.99 -20.79 -7.68
CA GLU A 1 7.77 -22.07 -7.73
C GLU A 1 9.21 -21.97 -7.20
N TYR A 2 10.04 -21.04 -7.68
CA TYR A 2 11.46 -20.89 -7.27
C TYR A 2 11.65 -20.76 -5.74
N ILE A 3 10.92 -19.83 -5.11
CA ILE A 3 10.96 -19.59 -3.65
C ILE A 3 10.67 -20.88 -2.84
N ARG A 4 9.69 -21.67 -3.28
CA ARG A 4 9.35 -22.96 -2.64
C ARG A 4 10.51 -23.94 -2.72
N LYS A 5 11.22 -24.02 -3.85
CA LYS A 5 12.37 -24.93 -4.04
C LYS A 5 13.54 -24.57 -3.13
N MET A 6 13.65 -23.30 -2.71
CA MET A 6 14.61 -22.86 -1.69
C MET A 6 14.24 -23.28 -0.26
N GLY A 7 13.08 -23.93 -0.06
CA GLY A 7 12.60 -24.34 1.26
C GLY A 7 11.88 -23.25 2.05
N ILE A 8 11.73 -22.04 1.49
CA ILE A 8 11.05 -20.91 2.13
C ILE A 8 9.55 -21.20 2.21
N LYS A 9 8.95 -20.92 3.38
CA LYS A 9 7.53 -21.15 3.67
C LYS A 9 6.73 -19.87 3.88
N VAL A 10 7.39 -18.79 4.28
CA VAL A 10 6.75 -17.50 4.58
C VAL A 10 7.52 -16.41 3.83
N VAL A 11 6.80 -15.49 3.21
CA VAL A 11 7.35 -14.28 2.58
C VAL A 11 6.60 -13.05 3.09
N LEU A 12 7.32 -11.94 3.19
CA LEU A 12 6.74 -10.63 3.52
C LEU A 12 6.51 -9.89 2.20
N SER A 13 5.31 -9.33 2.03
CA SER A 13 4.97 -8.51 0.86
C SER A 13 4.72 -7.06 1.28
N GLY A 14 5.04 -6.15 0.36
CA GLY A 14 4.69 -4.74 0.43
C GLY A 14 3.31 -4.41 -0.17
N ASP A 15 2.55 -5.42 -0.61
CA ASP A 15 1.20 -5.23 -1.13
C ASP A 15 0.32 -4.46 -0.13
N GLY A 16 -0.56 -3.59 -0.65
CA GLY A 16 -1.42 -2.70 0.14
C GLY A 16 -0.84 -1.33 0.45
N ALA A 17 0.47 -1.11 0.26
CA ALA A 17 1.09 0.20 0.50
C ALA A 17 0.51 1.30 -0.42
N ASP A 18 0.31 1.00 -1.71
CA ASP A 18 -0.29 1.94 -2.68
C ASP A 18 -1.74 2.26 -2.37
N ASP A 19 -2.48 1.31 -1.81
CA ASP A 19 -3.91 1.47 -1.51
C ASP A 19 -4.16 2.33 -0.27
N ILE A 20 -3.27 2.29 0.73
CA ILE A 20 -3.43 3.05 1.99
C ILE A 20 -2.68 4.38 2.00
N PHE A 21 -1.59 4.49 1.22
CA PHE A 21 -0.80 5.72 1.03
C PHE A 21 -1.00 6.36 -0.35
N SER A 22 -2.01 5.90 -1.11
CA SER A 22 -2.44 6.52 -2.36
C SER A 22 -1.31 6.67 -3.38
N GLY A 23 -0.54 5.59 -3.56
CA GLY A 23 0.70 5.59 -4.33
C GLY A 23 0.55 5.47 -5.84
N TYR A 24 -0.66 5.24 -6.34
CA TYR A 24 -0.91 5.17 -7.78
C TYR A 24 -0.90 6.56 -8.42
N LEU A 25 -0.32 6.66 -9.62
CA LEU A 25 -0.14 7.95 -10.31
C LEU A 25 -1.45 8.73 -10.56
N TYR A 26 -2.60 8.06 -10.63
CA TYR A 26 -3.87 8.75 -10.83
C TYR A 26 -4.32 9.58 -9.62
N PHE A 27 -3.77 9.33 -8.42
CA PHE A 27 -4.02 10.15 -7.24
C PHE A 27 -3.48 11.58 -7.37
N HIS A 28 -2.53 11.84 -8.28
CA HIS A 28 -2.11 13.20 -8.63
C HIS A 28 -3.27 14.05 -9.18
N ASN A 29 -4.28 13.39 -9.76
CA ASN A 29 -5.43 14.05 -10.38
C ASN A 29 -6.64 14.15 -9.43
N ALA A 30 -6.50 13.79 -8.16
CA ALA A 30 -7.61 13.87 -7.20
C ALA A 30 -8.07 15.33 -7.05
N PRO A 31 -9.35 15.66 -7.30
CA PRO A 31 -9.83 17.04 -7.42
C PRO A 31 -9.93 17.78 -6.08
N SER A 32 -10.04 17.03 -4.97
CA SER A 32 -10.09 17.55 -3.61
C SER A 32 -9.55 16.50 -2.64
N ASP A 33 -9.33 16.91 -1.39
CA ASP A 33 -8.86 16.00 -0.33
C ASP A 33 -9.94 15.02 0.12
N GLU A 34 -11.21 15.44 0.00
CA GLU A 34 -12.36 14.57 0.23
C GLU A 34 -12.44 13.44 -0.80
N GLU A 35 -12.34 13.76 -2.09
CA GLU A 35 -12.35 12.74 -3.15
C GLU A 35 -11.10 11.85 -3.09
N PHE A 36 -9.94 12.41 -2.70
CA PHE A 36 -8.72 11.63 -2.43
C PHE A 36 -8.92 10.61 -1.31
N GLN A 37 -9.48 11.04 -0.17
CA GLN A 37 -9.74 10.16 0.97
C GLN A 37 -10.80 9.10 0.64
N LYS A 38 -11.86 9.50 -0.05
CA LYS A 38 -12.94 8.60 -0.48
C LYS A 38 -12.42 7.49 -1.40
N GLU A 39 -11.60 7.83 -2.38
CA GLU A 39 -10.94 6.86 -3.26
C GLU A 39 -10.03 5.92 -2.45
N THR A 40 -9.23 6.46 -1.53
CA THR A 40 -8.36 5.65 -0.65
C THR A 40 -9.17 4.64 0.17
N ILE A 41 -10.30 5.05 0.75
CA ILE A 41 -11.22 4.16 1.48
C ILE A 41 -11.81 3.10 0.55
N ASP A 42 -12.28 3.49 -0.64
CA ASP A 42 -12.88 2.58 -1.62
C ASP A 42 -11.88 1.48 -2.03
N ARG A 43 -10.63 1.87 -2.33
CA ARG A 43 -9.56 0.91 -2.62
C ARG A 43 -9.34 -0.08 -1.48
N VAL A 44 -9.24 0.41 -0.25
CA VAL A 44 -9.05 -0.45 0.94
C VAL A 44 -10.20 -1.45 1.08
N GLN A 45 -11.44 -1.04 0.82
CA GLN A 45 -12.61 -1.94 0.86
C GLN A 45 -12.55 -3.02 -0.25
N HIS A 46 -11.99 -2.70 -1.42
CA HIS A 46 -11.89 -3.61 -2.57
C HIS A 46 -10.57 -4.39 -2.66
N LEU A 47 -9.63 -4.23 -1.71
CA LEU A 47 -8.37 -4.98 -1.67
C LEU A 47 -8.56 -6.50 -1.76
N HIS A 48 -9.61 -7.03 -1.14
CA HIS A 48 -9.92 -8.46 -1.10
C HIS A 48 -10.27 -9.06 -2.47
N THR A 49 -10.70 -8.25 -3.45
CA THR A 49 -10.99 -8.70 -4.82
C THR A 49 -9.82 -8.46 -5.77
N SER A 50 -8.79 -7.73 -5.35
CA SER A 50 -7.65 -7.29 -6.16
C SER A 50 -6.32 -7.82 -5.62
N GLU A 51 -5.54 -6.99 -4.93
CA GLU A 51 -4.15 -7.27 -4.53
C GLU A 51 -4.05 -8.43 -3.53
N CYS A 52 -4.93 -8.47 -2.52
CA CYS A 52 -5.00 -9.58 -1.58
C CYS A 52 -5.31 -10.90 -2.31
N LEU A 53 -6.26 -10.86 -3.24
CA LEU A 53 -6.67 -12.05 -4.00
C LEU A 53 -5.52 -12.59 -4.84
N ARG A 54 -4.81 -11.69 -5.54
CA ARG A 54 -3.66 -12.02 -6.39
C ARG A 54 -2.54 -12.63 -5.56
N ALA A 55 -2.11 -11.94 -4.51
CA ALA A 55 -0.98 -12.37 -3.69
C ALA A 55 -1.28 -13.70 -2.97
N GLU A 56 -2.48 -13.85 -2.41
CA GLU A 56 -2.85 -15.08 -1.71
C GLU A 56 -2.92 -16.26 -2.67
N LYS A 57 -3.67 -16.16 -3.78
CA LYS A 57 -3.83 -17.26 -4.73
C LYS A 57 -2.50 -17.68 -5.36
N THR A 58 -1.66 -16.72 -5.74
CA THR A 58 -0.37 -17.01 -6.37
C THR A 58 0.64 -17.65 -5.41
N CYS A 59 0.67 -17.21 -4.14
CA CYS A 59 1.55 -17.79 -3.13
C CYS A 59 1.05 -19.17 -2.66
N MET A 60 -0.26 -19.30 -2.41
CA MET A 60 -0.87 -20.53 -1.94
C MET A 60 -0.85 -21.65 -2.99
N ALA A 61 -0.89 -21.31 -4.29
CA ALA A 61 -0.63 -22.27 -5.37
C ALA A 61 0.73 -22.98 -5.25
N HIS A 62 1.67 -22.40 -4.48
CA HIS A 62 2.99 -22.97 -4.22
C HIS A 62 3.24 -23.33 -2.75
N SER A 63 2.21 -23.33 -1.90
CA SER A 63 2.33 -23.62 -0.45
C SER A 63 3.28 -22.64 0.26
N ILE A 64 3.20 -21.36 -0.12
CA ILE A 64 3.92 -20.25 0.51
C ILE A 64 2.87 -19.35 1.18
N GLU A 65 3.08 -19.06 2.46
CA GLU A 65 2.33 -18.04 3.19
C GLU A 65 2.88 -16.66 2.85
N VAL A 66 2.00 -15.73 2.45
CA VAL A 66 2.34 -14.33 2.26
C VAL A 66 1.80 -13.50 3.43
N ARG A 67 2.62 -12.59 3.97
CA ARG A 67 2.22 -11.65 5.02
C ARG A 67 2.33 -10.22 4.52
N MET A 68 1.23 -9.49 4.60
CA MET A 68 1.12 -8.10 4.15
C MET A 68 1.14 -7.16 5.35
N HIS A 69 2.26 -6.48 5.60
CA HIS A 69 2.46 -5.71 6.84
C HIS A 69 1.75 -4.36 6.78
N PHE A 70 1.64 -3.77 5.58
CA PHE A 70 0.89 -2.54 5.36
C PHE A 70 -0.60 -2.70 5.65
N LEU A 71 -1.13 -3.92 5.61
CA LEU A 71 -2.52 -4.23 5.90
C LEU A 71 -2.75 -4.79 7.31
N ASP A 72 -1.74 -4.68 8.20
CA ASP A 72 -1.99 -4.89 9.61
C ASP A 72 -3.05 -3.91 10.11
N LYS A 73 -3.98 -4.39 10.93
CA LYS A 73 -5.12 -3.58 11.37
C LYS A 73 -4.68 -2.35 12.17
N ALA A 74 -3.72 -2.48 13.09
CA ALA A 74 -3.29 -1.36 13.90
C ALA A 74 -2.53 -0.34 13.06
N PHE A 75 -1.71 -0.80 12.10
CA PHE A 75 -1.03 0.08 11.15
C PHE A 75 -2.03 0.81 10.24
N LEU A 76 -3.01 0.09 9.71
CA LEU A 76 -4.08 0.67 8.89
C LEU A 76 -4.87 1.73 9.66
N ASP A 77 -5.25 1.44 10.91
CA ASP A 77 -5.96 2.40 11.78
C ASP A 77 -5.16 3.70 11.94
N VAL A 78 -3.83 3.62 12.09
CA VAL A 78 -2.95 4.81 12.11
C VAL A 78 -2.99 5.56 10.79
N VAL A 79 -2.71 4.90 9.66
CA VAL A 79 -2.63 5.55 8.35
C VAL A 79 -3.97 6.18 7.92
N MET A 80 -5.09 5.51 8.22
CA MET A 80 -6.42 6.01 7.87
C MET A 80 -6.86 7.20 8.73
N SER A 81 -6.28 7.37 9.93
CA SER A 81 -6.50 8.54 10.79
C SER A 81 -5.74 9.79 10.34
N ILE A 82 -4.73 9.65 9.49
CA ILE A 82 -3.92 10.77 8.97
C ILE A 82 -4.77 11.58 7.99
N ALA A 83 -4.75 12.90 8.18
CA ALA A 83 -5.47 13.83 7.35
C ALA A 83 -5.02 13.71 5.87
N PRO A 84 -5.95 13.67 4.90
CA PRO A 84 -5.64 13.38 3.49
C PRO A 84 -4.60 14.31 2.88
N GLU A 85 -4.57 15.58 3.28
CA GLU A 85 -3.58 16.58 2.84
C GLU A 85 -2.13 16.12 3.06
N HIS A 86 -1.85 15.37 4.13
CA HIS A 86 -0.52 14.83 4.44
C HIS A 86 -0.19 13.53 3.71
N LYS A 87 -1.18 12.93 3.02
CA LYS A 87 -0.99 11.70 2.23
C LYS A 87 -0.92 11.98 0.73
N ARG A 88 -1.22 13.21 0.30
CA ARG A 88 -1.11 13.61 -1.11
C ARG A 88 0.34 13.54 -1.59
N PRO A 89 0.56 13.42 -2.91
CA PRO A 89 1.87 13.64 -3.48
C PRO A 89 2.39 15.04 -3.10
N GLU A 90 3.60 15.12 -2.58
CA GLU A 90 4.23 16.38 -2.17
C GLU A 90 5.35 16.76 -3.16
N GLU A 91 5.56 18.06 -3.35
CA GLU A 91 6.65 18.54 -4.20
C GLU A 91 8.00 18.39 -3.47
N HIS A 92 8.94 17.70 -4.12
CA HIS A 92 10.30 17.50 -3.67
C HIS A 92 11.25 17.61 -4.88
N ASP A 93 12.25 18.47 -4.80
CA ASP A 93 13.22 18.74 -5.88
C ASP A 93 12.57 19.02 -7.26
N GLY A 94 11.49 19.80 -7.26
CA GLY A 94 10.77 20.21 -8.47
C GLY A 94 9.90 19.09 -9.09
N ARG A 95 9.62 18.02 -8.34
CA ARG A 95 8.73 16.93 -8.77
C ARG A 95 7.76 16.55 -7.67
N PHE A 96 6.53 16.24 -8.03
CA PHE A 96 5.58 15.64 -7.08
C PHE A 96 5.92 14.16 -6.87
N VAL A 97 6.03 13.76 -5.61
CA VAL A 97 6.43 12.41 -5.19
C VAL A 97 5.28 11.75 -4.43
N GLU A 98 4.84 10.59 -4.90
CA GLU A 98 3.83 9.77 -4.22
C GLU A 98 4.37 9.12 -2.94
N LYS A 99 3.46 8.83 -1.99
CA LYS A 99 3.80 8.25 -0.68
C LYS A 99 4.91 9.04 0.05
N PHE A 100 4.97 10.35 -0.12
CA PHE A 100 6.05 11.17 0.44
C PHE A 100 6.16 11.02 1.96
N LEU A 101 5.04 11.03 2.66
CA LEU A 101 4.98 10.77 4.11
C LEU A 101 5.64 9.44 4.50
N LEU A 102 5.33 8.35 3.76
CA LEU A 102 5.94 7.04 4.01
C LEU A 102 7.45 7.08 3.72
N ARG A 103 7.87 7.71 2.62
CA ARG A 103 9.28 7.86 2.27
C ARG A 103 10.05 8.60 3.37
N LYS A 104 9.49 9.69 3.89
CA LYS A 104 10.07 10.48 4.98
C LYS A 104 10.08 9.75 6.32
N ALA A 105 9.07 8.94 6.62
CA ALA A 105 9.04 8.16 7.85
C ALA A 105 10.16 7.10 7.93
N PHE A 106 10.69 6.66 6.79
CA PHE A 106 11.78 5.69 6.68
C PHE A 106 13.08 6.32 6.12
N ASP A 107 13.15 7.65 6.07
CA ASP A 107 14.36 8.40 5.74
C ASP A 107 15.29 8.36 6.96
N VAL A 108 16.34 7.53 6.89
CA VAL A 108 17.25 7.23 8.02
C VAL A 108 18.60 7.93 7.90
N GLU A 109 18.77 8.79 6.90
CA GLU A 109 19.96 9.61 6.68
C GLU A 109 19.83 11.00 7.32
#